data_AF-A0A7Y7M9B3-F1
#
_entry.id   AF-A0A7Y7M9B3-F1
#
_cell.length_a   1.000
_cell.length_b   1.000
_cell.length_c   1.000
_cell.angle_alpha   90.00
_cell.angle_beta   90.00
_cell.angle_gamma   90.00
#
_symmetry.space_group_name_H-M   'P 1'
#
loop_
_entity.id
_entity.type
_entity.pdbx_description
1 polymer ?
#
loop_
_entity_poly.entity_id
_entity_poly.type
_entity_poly.pdbx_seq_one_letter_code
_entity_poly.pdbx_strand_id
1 'polypeptide(L)'
;EGGGAPDGDITSALSAAQQGAIGNAVRRCYTEDTAARDYATFVAHLVVTVDATGTARIVQFAPETQARMAADGSYRALAERARAAVLSPTCAQLPLPKAMLGQTRQLKFVFRP
;
A
#
# COMPACT_ATOMS: atom_id res chain seq x y z
N GLU A 1 14.57 13.55 15.92
CA GLU A 1 15.64 12.63 15.47
C GLU A 1 15.38 12.13 14.05
N GLY A 2 16.44 11.91 13.29
CA GLY A 2 16.40 11.52 11.87
C GLY A 2 16.03 10.05 11.66
N GLY A 3 15.43 9.77 10.49
CA GLY A 3 15.06 8.40 10.11
C GLY A 3 14.36 8.31 8.76
N GLY A 4 14.72 9.16 7.79
CA GLY A 4 14.29 8.97 6.41
C GLY A 4 15.34 8.12 5.70
N ALA A 5 15.24 6.79 5.82
CA ALA A 5 16.13 5.89 5.08
C ALA A 5 16.01 6.17 3.57
N PRO A 6 17.08 6.59 2.88
CA PRO A 6 17.06 6.85 1.44
C PRO A 6 17.52 5.62 0.66
N ASP A 7 16.99 4.44 0.98
CA ASP A 7 17.49 3.16 0.43
C ASP A 7 16.38 2.09 0.38
N GLY A 8 15.28 2.36 -0.33
CA GLY A 8 14.17 1.42 -0.38
C GLY A 8 12.98 1.76 -1.27
N ASP A 9 13.01 2.86 -2.02
CA ASP A 9 11.92 3.22 -2.96
C ASP A 9 12.08 2.40 -4.26
N ILE A 10 11.87 1.08 -4.16
CA ILE A 10 11.95 0.14 -5.30
C ILE A 10 10.70 0.26 -6.21
N THR A 11 9.76 1.14 -5.86
CA THR A 11 8.72 1.69 -6.76
C THR A 11 9.22 2.01 -8.15
N SER A 12 10.41 2.61 -8.26
CA SER A 12 11.02 2.98 -9.54
C SER A 12 11.45 1.76 -10.37
N ALA A 13 11.64 0.60 -9.72
CA ALA A 13 11.93 -0.67 -10.39
C ALA A 13 10.65 -1.46 -10.73
N LEU A 14 9.49 -1.06 -10.21
CA LEU A 14 8.20 -1.65 -10.58
C LEU A 14 7.68 -0.93 -11.83
N SER A 15 7.48 -1.69 -12.91
CA SER A 15 6.76 -1.19 -14.08
C SER A 15 5.33 -0.79 -13.71
N ALA A 16 4.73 0.12 -14.49
CA ALA A 16 3.34 0.53 -14.31
C ALA A 16 2.36 -0.66 -14.28
N ALA A 17 2.64 -1.72 -15.05
CA ALA A 17 1.86 -2.95 -15.05
C ALA A 17 1.93 -3.69 -13.71
N GLN A 18 3.10 -3.74 -13.08
CA GLN A 18 3.29 -4.37 -11.77
C GLN A 18 2.65 -3.55 -10.65
N GLN A 19 2.78 -2.22 -10.70
CA GLN A 19 2.08 -1.33 -9.78
C GLN A 19 0.55 -1.53 -9.87
N GLY A 20 0.02 -1.65 -11.10
CA GLY A 20 -1.39 -1.94 -11.33
C GLY A 20 -1.83 -3.32 -10.82
N ALA A 21 -1.00 -4.35 -10.98
CA ALA A 21 -1.29 -5.70 -10.47
C ALA A 21 -1.35 -5.73 -8.93
N ILE A 22 -0.43 -5.05 -8.26
CA ILE A 22 -0.42 -4.89 -6.80
C ILE A 22 -1.69 -4.15 -6.36
N GLY A 23 -2.02 -3.03 -7.01
CA GLY A 23 -3.25 -2.28 -6.74
C GLY A 23 -4.51 -3.14 -6.88
N ASN A 24 -4.61 -3.93 -7.95
CA ASN A 24 -5.76 -4.83 -8.19
C ASN A 24 -5.84 -5.93 -7.12
N ALA A 25 -4.72 -6.53 -6.73
CA ALA A 25 -4.68 -7.53 -5.67
C ALA A 25 -5.21 -6.96 -4.35
N VAL A 26 -4.74 -5.77 -3.95
CA VAL A 26 -5.20 -5.09 -2.72
C VAL A 26 -6.68 -4.71 -2.82
N ARG A 27 -7.12 -4.19 -3.97
CA ARG A 27 -8.51 -3.77 -4.22
C ARG A 27 -9.51 -4.90 -4.01
N ARG A 28 -9.14 -6.16 -4.28
CA ARG A 28 -10.02 -7.33 -4.02
C ARG A 28 -10.33 -7.54 -2.54
N CYS A 29 -9.40 -7.18 -1.66
CA CYS A 29 -9.60 -7.25 -0.20
C CYS A 29 -9.98 -5.92 0.43
N TYR A 30 -10.02 -4.85 -0.37
CA TYR A 30 -10.53 -3.58 0.07
C TYR A 30 -12.05 -3.64 0.11
N THR A 31 -12.54 -4.11 1.25
CA THR A 31 -13.97 -4.24 1.52
C THR A 31 -14.50 -2.86 1.88
N GLU A 32 -15.05 -2.17 0.88
CA GLU A 32 -15.74 -0.92 1.10
C GLU A 32 -16.98 -0.81 0.22
N ASP A 33 -17.97 -0.12 0.75
CA ASP A 33 -19.14 0.32 0.00
C ASP A 33 -18.64 1.24 -1.12
N THR A 34 -18.56 0.71 -2.35
CA THR A 34 -18.12 1.46 -3.54
C THR A 34 -19.03 2.66 -3.84
N ALA A 35 -20.15 2.79 -3.12
CA ALA A 35 -21.06 3.92 -3.15
C ALA A 35 -20.62 5.10 -2.25
N ALA A 36 -19.56 4.95 -1.43
CA ALA A 36 -19.02 6.05 -0.64
C ALA A 36 -18.46 7.13 -1.58
N ARG A 37 -18.95 8.37 -1.43
CA ARG A 37 -18.62 9.52 -2.29
C ARG A 37 -17.13 9.78 -2.43
N ASP A 38 -16.36 9.46 -1.40
CA ASP A 38 -14.91 9.66 -1.36
C ASP A 38 -14.11 8.49 -1.97
N TYR A 39 -14.73 7.33 -2.21
CA TYR A 39 -14.10 6.13 -2.76
C TYR A 39 -13.42 6.42 -4.12
N ALA A 40 -14.12 7.13 -5.01
CA ALA A 40 -13.64 7.41 -6.37
C ALA A 40 -12.46 8.42 -6.43
N THR A 41 -12.25 9.19 -5.36
CA THR A 41 -11.17 10.19 -5.28
C THR A 41 -10.12 9.86 -4.22
N PHE A 42 -10.27 8.72 -3.56
CA PHE A 42 -9.38 8.30 -2.50
C PHE A 42 -8.00 7.95 -3.05
N VAL A 43 -6.98 8.53 -2.42
CA VAL A 43 -5.58 8.26 -2.72
C VAL A 43 -4.83 8.17 -1.40
N ALA A 44 -4.16 7.04 -1.17
CA ALA A 44 -3.27 6.85 -0.02
C ALA A 44 -1.89 6.39 -0.46
N HIS A 45 -0.86 7.02 0.10
CA HIS A 45 0.53 6.67 -0.13
C HIS A 45 0.97 5.73 1.00
N LEU A 46 1.25 4.48 0.64
CA LEU A 46 1.62 3.42 1.57
C LEU A 46 3.08 3.06 1.38
N VAL A 47 3.74 2.72 2.48
CA VAL A 47 5.07 2.09 2.51
C VAL A 47 4.88 0.69 3.09
N VAL A 48 5.09 -0.32 2.27
CA VAL A 48 4.78 -1.71 2.57
C VAL A 48 6.07 -2.51 2.63
N THR A 49 6.38 -3.08 3.79
CA THR A 49 7.45 -4.07 3.92
C THR A 49 6.92 -5.43 3.52
N VAL A 50 7.54 -6.03 2.53
CA VAL A 50 7.31 -7.40 2.08
C VAL A 50 8.44 -8.31 2.54
N ASP A 51 8.12 -9.55 2.87
CA ASP A 51 9.13 -10.56 3.19
C ASP A 51 9.73 -11.21 1.91
N ALA A 52 10.66 -12.14 2.12
CA ALA A 52 11.31 -12.87 1.03
C ALA A 52 10.36 -13.67 0.12
N THR A 53 9.13 -13.96 0.57
CA THR A 53 8.11 -14.68 -0.20
C THR A 53 7.17 -13.74 -0.98
N GLY A 54 7.34 -12.42 -0.80
CA GLY A 54 6.48 -11.39 -1.39
C GLY A 54 5.22 -11.11 -0.59
N THR A 55 5.13 -11.59 0.64
CA THR A 55 3.99 -11.31 1.52
C THR A 55 4.20 -9.98 2.24
N ALA A 56 3.21 -9.08 2.16
CA ALA A 56 3.15 -7.87 2.96
C ALA A 56 3.07 -8.21 4.45
N ARG A 57 4.00 -7.66 5.23
CA ARG A 57 4.10 -7.88 6.68
C ARG A 57 3.88 -6.61 7.47
N ILE A 58 4.32 -5.46 6.94
CA ILE A 58 4.23 -4.17 7.61
C ILE A 58 3.69 -3.17 6.61
N VAL A 59 2.74 -2.35 7.02
CA VAL A 59 2.20 -1.24 6.21
C VAL A 59 2.25 0.01 7.05
N GLN A 60 2.92 1.02 6.53
CA GLN A 60 3.03 2.35 7.11
C GLN A 60 2.43 3.37 6.13
N PHE A 61 1.92 4.46 6.65
CA PHE A 61 1.46 5.59 5.84
C PHE A 61 2.62 6.53 5.58
N ALA A 62 2.78 7.00 4.34
CA ALA A 62 3.72 8.06 4.03
C ALA A 62 3.29 9.37 4.73
N PRO A 63 4.21 10.32 4.99
CA PRO A 63 3.93 11.54 5.75
C PRO A 63 2.73 12.35 5.22
N GLU A 64 2.59 12.41 3.90
CA GLU A 64 1.47 13.05 3.17
C GLU A 64 0.11 12.42 3.51
N THR A 65 0.05 11.09 3.62
CA THR A 65 -1.16 10.37 4.04
C THR A 65 -1.40 10.57 5.52
N GLN A 66 -0.37 10.49 6.36
CA GLN A 66 -0.48 10.74 7.81
C GLN A 66 -1.01 12.14 8.12
N ALA A 67 -0.51 13.16 7.43
CA ALA A 67 -0.98 14.54 7.58
C ALA A 67 -2.47 14.67 7.24
N ARG A 68 -2.93 14.02 6.16
CA ARG A 68 -4.34 14.03 5.78
C ARG A 68 -5.21 13.23 6.75
N MET A 69 -4.73 12.10 7.26
CA MET A 69 -5.41 11.32 8.30
C MET A 69 -5.57 12.10 9.62
N ALA A 70 -4.61 12.97 9.94
CA ALA A 70 -4.70 13.84 11.11
C ALA A 70 -5.75 14.97 10.93
N ALA A 71 -5.93 15.44 9.70
CA ALA A 71 -6.87 16.51 9.37
C ALA A 71 -8.31 16.03 9.09
N ASP A 72 -8.47 14.79 8.62
CA ASP A 72 -9.75 14.25 8.14
C ASP A 72 -10.00 12.83 8.69
N GLY A 73 -10.96 12.72 9.62
CA GLY A 73 -11.33 11.46 10.25
C GLY A 73 -12.00 10.46 9.31
N SER A 74 -12.71 10.94 8.27
CA SER A 74 -13.30 10.09 7.24
C SER A 74 -12.20 9.51 6.36
N TYR A 75 -11.26 10.34 5.91
CA TYR A 75 -10.08 9.89 5.18
C TYR A 75 -9.26 8.87 5.98
N ARG A 76 -9.10 9.08 7.30
CA ARG A 76 -8.41 8.13 8.18
C ARG A 76 -9.06 6.75 8.18
N ALA A 77 -10.39 6.67 8.20
CA ALA A 77 -11.09 5.39 8.16
C ALA A 77 -10.81 4.64 6.85
N LEU A 78 -10.82 5.34 5.71
CA LEU A 78 -10.48 4.78 4.39
C LEU A 78 -9.02 4.29 4.35
N ALA A 79 -8.09 5.09 4.88
CA ALA A 79 -6.66 4.74 4.93
C ALA A 79 -6.38 3.51 5.79
N GLU A 80 -6.98 3.40 6.97
CA GLU A 80 -6.84 2.21 7.81
C GLU A 80 -7.45 0.96 7.17
N ARG A 81 -8.58 1.10 6.45
CA ARG A 81 -9.14 0.00 5.65
C ARG A 81 -8.20 -0.43 4.54
N ALA A 82 -7.51 0.51 3.89
CA ALA A 82 -6.56 0.21 2.83
C ALA A 82 -5.38 -0.59 3.39
N ARG A 83 -4.86 -0.17 4.55
CA ARG A 83 -3.85 -0.93 5.29
C ARG A 83 -4.34 -2.33 5.67
N ALA A 84 -5.56 -2.48 6.15
CA ALA A 84 -6.14 -3.78 6.48
C ALA A 84 -6.27 -4.68 5.24
N ALA A 85 -6.63 -4.13 4.08
CA ALA A 85 -6.71 -4.87 2.82
C ALA A 85 -5.34 -5.39 2.36
N VAL A 86 -4.29 -4.57 2.48
CA VAL A 86 -2.90 -4.97 2.16
C VAL A 86 -2.41 -6.07 3.11
N LEU A 87 -2.78 -6.03 4.38
CA LEU A 87 -2.39 -7.03 5.38
C LEU A 87 -3.34 -8.24 5.44
N SER A 88 -4.40 -8.26 4.62
CA SER A 88 -5.37 -9.34 4.62
C SER A 88 -4.71 -10.64 4.19
N PRO A 89 -4.91 -11.78 4.88
CA PRO A 89 -4.26 -13.05 4.53
C PRO A 89 -4.55 -13.52 3.10
N THR A 90 -5.66 -13.08 2.51
CA THR A 90 -6.03 -13.41 1.12
C THR A 90 -5.40 -12.50 0.07
N CYS A 91 -4.93 -11.30 0.45
CA CYS A 91 -4.34 -10.32 -0.48
C CYS A 91 -2.94 -9.84 -0.10
N ALA A 92 -2.39 -10.27 1.04
CA ALA A 92 -1.05 -9.91 1.48
C ALA A 92 0.03 -10.49 0.59
N GLN A 93 -0.25 -11.56 -0.16
CA GLN A 93 0.68 -12.09 -1.16
C GLN A 93 0.65 -11.20 -2.41
N LEU A 94 1.56 -10.23 -2.46
CA LEU A 94 1.60 -9.27 -3.55
C LEU A 94 2.25 -9.89 -4.80
N PRO A 95 1.72 -9.61 -6.00
CA PRO A 95 2.29 -10.11 -7.26
C PRO A 95 3.58 -9.34 -7.59
N LEU A 96 4.66 -9.67 -6.88
CA LEU A 96 5.99 -9.09 -7.10
C LEU A 96 6.75 -9.87 -8.18
N PRO A 97 7.57 -9.20 -9.01
CA PRO A 97 8.49 -9.90 -9.89
C PRO A 97 9.45 -10.80 -9.11
N LYS A 98 9.82 -11.94 -9.70
CA LYS A 98 10.76 -12.90 -9.10
C LYS A 98 12.09 -12.28 -8.65
N ALA A 99 12.56 -11.27 -9.38
CA ALA A 99 13.79 -10.52 -9.04
C ALA A 99 13.69 -9.71 -7.72
N MET A 100 12.48 -9.55 -7.19
CA MET A 100 12.22 -8.86 -5.92
C MET A 100 11.93 -9.81 -4.76
N LEU A 101 11.89 -11.12 -5.02
CA LEU A 101 11.76 -12.16 -4.00
C LEU A 101 13.14 -12.51 -3.42
N GLY A 102 13.13 -13.23 -2.29
CA GLY A 102 14.34 -13.72 -1.63
C GLY A 102 14.95 -12.77 -0.59
N GLN A 103 14.43 -11.55 -0.45
CA GLN A 103 14.86 -10.58 0.57
C GLN A 103 13.67 -9.78 1.10
N THR A 104 13.73 -9.36 2.35
CA THR A 104 12.79 -8.39 2.91
C THR A 104 13.05 -7.02 2.30
N ARG A 105 12.00 -6.37 1.77
CA ARG A 105 12.11 -5.09 1.07
C ARG A 105 10.95 -4.17 1.40
N GLN A 106 11.17 -2.86 1.30
CA GLN A 106 10.11 -1.87 1.37
C GLN A 106 9.66 -1.48 -0.04
N LEU A 107 8.36 -1.29 -0.19
CA LEU A 107 7.70 -0.87 -1.42
C LEU A 107 6.82 0.32 -1.08
N LYS A 108 7.12 1.48 -1.64
CA LYS A 108 6.12 2.55 -1.66
C LYS A 108 5.08 2.18 -2.73
N PHE A 109 3.82 2.55 -2.57
CA PHE A 109 2.90 2.62 -3.70
C PHE A 109 1.71 3.52 -3.38
N VAL A 110 1.05 3.95 -4.43
CA VAL A 110 -0.16 4.77 -4.35
C VAL A 110 -1.36 3.84 -4.50
N PHE A 111 -2.19 3.76 -3.46
CA PHE A 111 -3.44 3.03 -3.48
C PHE A 111 -4.58 3.92 -3.95
N ARG A 112 -5.34 3.42 -4.94
CA ARG A 112 -6.54 4.03 -5.52
C ARG A 112 -7.60 2.93 -5.67
N PRO A 113 -8.73 2.99 -4.94
CA PRO A 113 -9.75 1.93 -4.95
C PRO A 113 -10.46 1.72 -6.30
#